data_AF-A0A7V0R367-F1
#
_entry.id   AF-A0A7V0R367-F1
#
_cell.length_a   1.000
_cell.length_b   1.000
_cell.length_c   1.000
_cell.angle_alpha   90.00
_cell.angle_beta   90.00
_cell.angle_gamma   90.00
#
_symmetry.space_group_name_H-M   'P 1'
#
loop_
_entity.id
_entity.type
_entity.pdbx_description
1 polymer ?
#
loop_
_entity_poly.entity_id
_entity_poly.type
_entity_poly.pdbx_seq_one_letter_code
_entity_poly.pdbx_strand_id
1 'polypeptide(L)'
;MTDVERKVQIQSPGELYRAIENSGLSILIAHLTEQTELSNLPYQVVRVLIQGMIPMNFGHGIESLGLDRVRSLPVKCGLLDQATDADKLNRFPHPFT
;
A
#
# COMPACT_ATOMS: atom_id res chain seq x y z
N MET A 1 2.71 0.30 25.72
CA MET A 1 1.73 -0.41 24.86
C MET A 1 1.01 0.65 24.04
N THR A 2 1.54 0.95 22.87
CA THR A 2 0.96 1.89 21.92
C THR A 2 -0.22 1.21 21.23
N ASP A 3 -1.31 1.93 21.07
CA ASP A 3 -2.63 1.47 20.60
C ASP A 3 -2.60 1.19 19.07
N VAL A 4 -1.83 0.18 18.65
CA VAL A 4 -1.69 -0.23 17.23
C VAL A 4 -2.98 -0.82 16.67
N GLU A 5 -3.93 -1.16 17.54
CA GLU A 5 -5.18 -1.81 17.19
C GLU A 5 -6.36 -0.85 16.95
N ARG A 6 -6.12 0.44 16.70
CA ARG A 6 -7.20 1.31 16.17
C ARG A 6 -7.60 0.87 14.76
N LYS A 7 -8.49 -0.12 14.71
CA LYS A 7 -9.20 -0.52 13.50
C LYS A 7 -10.09 0.63 13.09
N VAL A 8 -9.69 1.33 12.03
CA VAL A 8 -10.60 2.23 11.33
C VAL A 8 -11.68 1.35 10.70
N GLN A 9 -12.91 1.48 11.19
CA GLN A 9 -14.06 0.85 10.53
C GLN A 9 -14.34 1.63 9.24
N ILE A 10 -14.12 0.97 8.10
CA ILE A 10 -14.40 1.51 6.78
C ILE A 10 -15.66 0.82 6.27
N GLN A 11 -16.73 1.59 6.07
CA GLN A 11 -18.03 1.09 5.64
C GLN A 11 -18.30 1.36 4.16
N SER A 12 -17.50 2.25 3.54
CA SER A 12 -17.65 2.60 2.12
C SER A 12 -16.32 2.90 1.42
N PRO A 13 -16.22 2.72 0.08
CA PRO A 13 -15.05 3.13 -0.68
C PRO A 13 -14.70 4.63 -0.54
N GLY A 14 -15.71 5.49 -0.37
CA GLY A 14 -15.50 6.93 -0.15
C GLY A 14 -14.87 7.26 1.20
N GLU A 15 -15.15 6.47 2.24
CA GLU A 15 -14.43 6.59 3.52
C GLU A 15 -12.97 6.14 3.40
N LEU A 16 -12.71 5.05 2.67
CA LEU A 16 -11.35 4.60 2.40
C LEU A 16 -10.55 5.66 1.66
N TYR A 17 -11.14 6.26 0.62
CA TYR A 17 -10.52 7.33 -0.15
C TYR A 17 -10.11 8.50 0.75
N ARG A 18 -11.04 9.01 1.55
CA ARG A 18 -10.78 10.11 2.50
C ARG A 18 -9.73 9.73 3.54
N ALA A 19 -9.76 8.51 4.07
CA ALA A 19 -8.77 8.06 5.05
C ALA A 19 -7.35 8.02 4.46
N ILE A 20 -7.21 7.57 3.21
CA ILE A 20 -5.92 7.53 2.51
C ILE A 20 -5.43 8.95 2.20
N GLU A 21 -6.29 9.84 1.68
CA GLU A 21 -5.91 11.24 1.44
C GLU A 21 -5.49 11.95 2.71
N ASN A 22 -6.24 11.77 3.81
CA ASN A 22 -5.91 12.34 5.12
C ASN A 22 -4.57 11.80 5.68
N SER A 23 -4.11 10.64 5.21
CA SER A 23 -2.79 10.11 5.54
C SER A 23 -1.64 10.71 4.71
N GLY A 24 -1.98 11.63 3.79
CA GLY A 24 -1.03 12.32 2.90
C GLY A 24 -0.61 11.51 1.67
N LEU A 25 -1.35 10.44 1.33
CA LEU A 25 -1.07 9.60 0.16
C LEU A 25 -1.99 9.97 -1.01
N SER A 26 -1.44 9.90 -2.23
CA SER A 26 -2.19 10.17 -3.47
C SER A 26 -2.69 8.86 -4.09
N ILE A 27 -3.95 8.88 -4.55
CA ILE A 27 -4.61 7.76 -5.23
C ILE A 27 -4.77 8.11 -6.72
N LEU A 28 -4.37 7.18 -7.58
CA LEU A 28 -4.64 7.21 -9.02
C LEU A 28 -5.47 5.98 -9.39
N ILE A 29 -6.54 6.18 -10.15
CA ILE A 29 -7.45 5.12 -10.59
C ILE A 29 -7.46 5.10 -12.12
N ALA A 30 -7.05 3.98 -12.71
CA ALA A 30 -7.16 3.73 -14.13
C ALA A 30 -8.35 2.81 -14.39
N HIS A 31 -9.33 3.27 -15.16
CA HIS A 31 -10.46 2.47 -15.63
C HIS A 31 -10.02 1.67 -16.85
N LEU A 32 -9.95 0.35 -16.71
CA LEU A 32 -9.44 -0.55 -17.75
C LEU A 32 -10.55 -1.17 -18.61
N THR A 33 -11.79 -1.20 -18.12
CA THR A 33 -12.94 -1.70 -18.92
C THR A 33 -13.21 -0.84 -20.14
N GLU A 34 -13.17 0.48 -19.99
CA GLU A 34 -13.51 1.45 -21.06
C GLU A 34 -12.54 1.42 -22.23
N GLN A 35 -11.34 0.87 -22.02
CA GLN A 35 -10.22 0.90 -22.97
C GLN A 35 -10.00 -0.47 -23.63
N THR A 36 -10.96 -1.40 -23.53
CA THR A 36 -10.83 -2.79 -24.03
C THR A 36 -12.13 -3.32 -24.64
N GLU A 37 -12.04 -4.46 -25.34
CA GLU A 37 -13.18 -5.25 -25.83
C GLU A 37 -14.14 -5.72 -24.71
N LEU A 38 -13.76 -5.54 -23.44
CA LEU A 38 -14.53 -5.91 -22.25
C LEU A 38 -15.65 -4.90 -21.93
N SER A 39 -15.73 -3.77 -22.64
CA SER A 39 -16.72 -2.70 -22.41
C SER A 39 -18.18 -3.17 -22.48
N ASN A 40 -18.45 -4.26 -23.21
CA ASN A 40 -19.79 -4.86 -23.32
C ASN A 40 -20.12 -5.88 -22.22
N LEU A 41 -19.17 -6.19 -21.34
CA LEU A 41 -19.38 -7.12 -20.23
C LEU A 41 -19.88 -6.37 -18.99
N PRO A 42 -20.64 -7.01 -18.08
CA PRO A 42 -21.19 -6.39 -16.88
C PRO A 42 -20.14 -6.13 -15.78
N TYR A 43 -18.85 -6.07 -16.12
CA TYR A 43 -17.75 -5.99 -15.17
C TYR A 43 -16.95 -4.70 -15.33
N GLN A 44 -16.72 -4.02 -14.21
CA GLN A 44 -15.84 -2.86 -14.13
C GLN A 44 -14.47 -3.29 -13.59
N VAL A 45 -13.43 -3.08 -14.39
CA VAL A 45 -12.04 -3.40 -14.08
C VAL A 45 -11.30 -2.10 -13.89
N VAL A 46 -10.69 -1.95 -12.72
CA VAL A 46 -9.87 -0.79 -12.37
C VAL A 46 -8.50 -1.24 -11.89
N ARG A 47 -7.48 -0.41 -12.17
CA ARG A 47 -6.18 -0.51 -11.53
C ARG A 47 -6.00 0.71 -10.63
N VAL A 48 -5.79 0.45 -9.35
CA VAL A 48 -5.54 1.50 -8.35
C VAL A 48 -4.05 1.53 -8.04
N LEU A 49 -3.47 2.73 -8.10
CA LEU A 49 -2.10 3.00 -7.70
C LEU A 49 -2.15 4.00 -6.55
N ILE A 50 -1.56 3.63 -5.40
CA ILE A 50 -1.45 4.52 -4.24
C ILE A 50 0.03 4.84 -4.05
N GLN A 51 0.42 6.07 -4.32
CA GLN A 51 1.83 6.48 -4.26
C GLN A 51 2.33 6.39 -2.83
N GLY A 52 3.51 5.80 -2.63
CA GLY A 52 4.09 5.56 -1.31
C GLY A 52 3.59 4.29 -0.59
N MET A 53 2.68 3.52 -1.19
CA MET A 53 2.39 2.15 -0.75
C MET A 53 3.33 1.14 -1.40
N ILE A 54 3.56 0.04 -0.68
CA ILE A 54 4.56 -0.97 -0.97
C ILE A 54 3.82 -2.29 -1.18
N PRO A 55 3.75 -2.85 -2.41
CA PRO A 55 3.24 -4.20 -2.63
C PRO A 55 3.99 -5.26 -1.82
N MET A 56 3.33 -6.36 -1.53
CA MET A 56 3.90 -7.48 -0.77
C MET A 56 5.03 -8.19 -1.54
N ASN A 57 4.93 -8.20 -2.87
CA ASN A 57 5.92 -8.73 -3.80
C ASN A 57 6.77 -7.59 -4.37
N PHE A 58 7.83 -7.21 -3.64
CA PHE A 58 8.90 -6.42 -4.22
C PHE A 58 9.85 -7.35 -4.96
N GLY A 59 10.00 -7.10 -6.27
CA GLY A 59 10.85 -7.90 -7.15
C GLY A 59 12.19 -8.20 -6.50
N HIS A 60 12.53 -9.48 -6.40
CA HIS A 60 13.83 -9.92 -5.88
C HIS A 60 14.94 -9.24 -6.70
N GLY A 61 15.81 -8.47 -6.02
CA GLY A 61 16.93 -7.77 -6.66
C GLY A 61 16.63 -6.38 -7.21
N ILE A 62 15.45 -5.81 -6.98
CA ILE A 62 15.16 -4.40 -7.31
C ILE A 62 15.09 -3.59 -6.01
N GLU A 63 15.97 -2.61 -5.86
CA GLU A 63 15.84 -1.62 -4.79
C GLU A 63 14.60 -0.76 -5.04
N SER A 64 13.59 -0.90 -4.19
CA SER A 64 12.45 -0.02 -4.24
C SER A 64 12.88 1.39 -3.81
N LEU A 65 12.92 2.31 -4.77
CA LEU A 65 12.78 3.72 -4.46
C LEU A 65 11.48 3.88 -3.64
N GLY A 66 11.55 4.43 -2.42
CA GLY A 66 10.38 4.60 -1.55
C GLY A 66 10.21 3.63 -0.36
N LEU A 67 11.26 2.89 0.04
CA LEU A 67 11.27 2.07 1.28
C LEU A 67 11.12 2.88 2.59
N ASP A 68 11.09 4.21 2.54
CA ASP A 68 10.93 5.06 3.72
C ASP A 68 9.69 4.67 4.54
N ARG A 69 8.59 4.28 3.89
CA ARG A 69 7.40 3.82 4.61
C ARG A 69 7.66 2.52 5.37
N VAL A 70 8.36 1.55 4.79
CA VAL A 70 8.71 0.29 5.49
C VAL A 70 9.59 0.54 6.71
N ARG A 71 10.49 1.53 6.64
CA ARG A 71 11.42 1.85 7.72
C ARG A 71 10.80 2.73 8.82
N SER A 72 9.98 3.72 8.44
CA SER A 72 9.46 4.75 9.34
C SER A 72 8.05 4.46 9.89
N LEU A 73 7.21 3.74 9.16
CA LEU A 73 5.83 3.46 9.60
C LEU A 73 5.79 2.63 10.90
N PRO A 74 6.62 1.60 11.09
CA PRO A 74 6.63 0.87 12.37
C PRO A 74 6.90 1.78 13.57
N VAL A 75 7.76 2.80 13.41
CA VAL A 75 8.02 3.79 14.46
C VAL A 75 6.82 4.69 14.69
N LYS A 76 6.20 5.21 13.62
CA LYS A 76 4.98 6.04 13.71
C LYS A 76 3.82 5.29 14.37
N CYS A 77 3.75 3.97 14.18
CA CYS A 77 2.77 3.10 14.81
C CYS A 77 3.17 2.69 16.24
N GLY A 78 4.37 3.02 16.72
CA GLY A 78 4.87 2.61 18.04
C GLY A 78 5.15 1.12 18.17
N LEU A 79 5.48 0.45 17.05
CA LEU A 79 5.96 -0.95 17.00
C LEU A 79 7.47 -1.06 17.19
N LEU A 80 8.21 -0.01 16.84
CA LEU A 80 9.66 0.11 17.00
C LEU A 80 10.02 1.48 17.57
N ASP A 81 11.08 1.56 18.36
CA ASP A 81 11.55 2.83 18.91
C ASP A 81 12.34 3.67 17.89
N GLN A 82 12.92 3.02 16.88
CA GLN A 82 13.74 3.66 15.85
C GLN A 82 13.58 2.98 14.49
N ALA A 83 13.86 3.72 13.42
CA ALA A 83 13.73 3.23 12.06
C ALA A 83 14.70 2.06 11.82
N THR A 84 14.24 1.03 11.13
CA THR A 84 15.09 -0.13 10.80
C THR A 84 16.07 0.24 9.70
N ASP A 85 17.32 -0.20 9.82
CA ASP A 85 18.32 -0.06 8.76
C ASP A 85 17.98 -0.94 7.56
N ALA A 86 18.35 -0.51 6.35
CA ALA A 86 17.97 -1.21 5.12
C ALA A 86 18.52 -2.65 5.06
N ASP A 87 19.70 -2.89 5.65
CA ASP A 87 20.36 -4.19 5.74
C ASP A 87 19.70 -5.18 6.71
N LYS A 88 18.87 -4.68 7.63
CA LYS A 88 18.10 -5.46 8.61
C LYS A 88 16.72 -5.85 8.11
N LEU A 89 16.32 -5.40 6.92
CA LEU A 89 15.07 -5.83 6.30
C LEU A 89 15.15 -7.32 5.91
N ASN A 90 13.98 -7.97 5.83
CA ASN A 90 13.92 -9.37 5.42
C ASN A 90 14.55 -9.55 4.03
N ARG A 91 15.60 -10.36 3.96
CA ARG A 91 16.33 -10.67 2.72
C ARG A 91 15.77 -11.87 1.98
N PHE A 92 14.91 -12.65 2.64
CA PHE A 92 14.27 -13.81 2.03
C PHE A 92 13.05 -13.36 1.23
N PRO A 93 12.83 -13.91 0.03
CA PRO A 93 11.64 -13.61 -0.75
C PRO A 93 10.38 -13.99 0.03
N HIS A 94 9.30 -13.27 -0.24
CA HIS A 94 7.99 -13.60 0.33
C HIS A 94 7.56 -15.00 -0.17
N PRO A 95 6.96 -15.88 0.65
CA PRO A 95 6.72 -17.28 0.29
C PRO A 95 5.69 -17.51 -0.84
N PHE A 96 5.01 -16.45 -1.29
CA PHE A 96 3.99 -16.50 -2.34
C PHE A 96 4.38 -15.69 -3.59
N THR A 97 5.67 -15.41 -3.77
CA THR A 97 6.24 -14.86 -5.01
C THR A 97 6.82 -15.93 -5.91
#